data_AF-A0A1B9YKZ1-F1
#
_entry.id   AF-A0A1B9YKZ1-F1
#
_cell.length_a   1.000
_cell.length_b   1.000
_cell.length_c   1.000
_cell.angle_alpha   90.00
_cell.angle_beta   90.00
_cell.angle_gamma   90.00
#
_symmetry.space_group_name_H-M   'P 1'
#
loop_
_entity.id
_entity.type
_entity.pdbx_description
1 polymer ?
#
loop_
_entity_poly.entity_id
_entity_poly.type
_entity_poly.pdbx_seq_one_letter_code
_entity_poly.pdbx_strand_id
1 'polypeptide(L)'
;MTIQNELDEFRIFAKRLSRKHQIRHHDALDIIARQKGHPHWKALMKAWDQGWRPEPWDVVDINESSIIESPIRGFDKVKTTEGEIAGEPYTLSVYFDEVLISGSGWGIHLGHAPSEPAEIETYTKPNPLDDKAFFSQVMKIAMEAADGVREAIAKDWGPASMQPDKDGCVKHPLFGGVSAEWFCMHCDARSTGAQMAANMWHCPKCNATPIDIFAASFWKAG
;
A
#
# COMPACT_ATOMS: atom_id res chain seq x y z
N MET A 1 10.28 -39.08 -2.73
CA MET A 1 10.12 -37.88 -1.90
C MET A 1 10.89 -36.77 -2.59
N THR A 2 10.25 -36.13 -3.56
CA THR A 2 10.89 -35.19 -4.47
C THR A 2 10.89 -33.81 -3.84
N ILE A 3 12.08 -33.32 -3.51
CA ILE A 3 12.38 -31.90 -3.30
C ILE A 3 11.98 -31.22 -4.61
N GLN A 4 10.77 -30.69 -4.64
CA GLN A 4 10.30 -29.82 -5.71
C GLN A 4 11.26 -28.63 -5.71
N ASN A 5 12.03 -28.46 -6.77
CA ASN A 5 13.13 -27.50 -6.84
C ASN A 5 12.56 -26.09 -6.67
N GLU A 6 12.94 -25.34 -5.62
CA GLU A 6 12.45 -23.98 -5.33
C GLU A 6 12.64 -23.04 -6.54
N LEU A 7 13.64 -23.34 -7.37
CA LEU A 7 13.88 -22.65 -8.62
C LEU A 7 12.79 -22.88 -9.69
N ASP A 8 12.16 -24.05 -9.69
CA ASP A 8 10.99 -24.32 -10.53
C ASP A 8 9.74 -23.58 -10.02
N GLU A 9 9.63 -23.35 -8.71
CA GLU A 9 8.58 -22.51 -8.13
C GLU A 9 8.72 -21.06 -8.58
N PHE A 10 9.93 -20.50 -8.56
CA PHE A 10 10.20 -19.17 -9.12
C PHE A 10 9.82 -19.08 -10.60
N ARG A 11 10.09 -20.11 -11.40
CA ARG A 11 9.69 -20.14 -12.83
C ARG A 11 8.17 -20.17 -12.99
N ILE A 12 7.47 -20.98 -12.19
CA ILE A 12 6.00 -21.02 -12.20
C ILE A 12 5.43 -19.66 -11.80
N PHE A 13 6.02 -19.01 -10.80
CA PHE A 13 5.62 -17.68 -10.35
C PHE A 13 5.82 -16.63 -11.44
N ALA A 14 6.99 -16.59 -12.10
CA ALA A 14 7.22 -15.68 -13.23
C ALA A 14 6.22 -15.89 -14.38
N LYS A 15 5.76 -17.12 -14.63
CA LYS A 15 4.72 -17.37 -15.64
C LYS A 15 3.38 -16.76 -15.23
N ARG A 16 3.00 -16.88 -13.96
CA ARG A 16 1.75 -16.29 -13.43
C ARG A 16 1.83 -14.75 -13.45
N LEU A 17 2.94 -14.18 -12.97
CA LEU A 17 3.20 -12.74 -12.97
C LEU A 17 3.16 -12.16 -14.39
N SER A 18 3.85 -12.82 -15.34
CA SER A 18 3.85 -12.44 -16.76
C SER A 18 2.44 -12.38 -17.37
N ARG A 19 1.60 -13.38 -17.09
CA ARG A 19 0.21 -13.42 -17.58
C ARG A 19 -0.65 -12.33 -16.95
N LYS A 20 -0.51 -12.13 -15.64
CA LYS A 20 -1.32 -11.16 -14.88
C LYS A 20 -1.03 -9.72 -15.29
N HIS A 21 0.23 -9.37 -15.45
CA HIS A 21 0.66 -7.99 -15.75
C HIS A 21 0.97 -7.76 -17.23
N GLN A 22 0.70 -8.73 -18.10
CA GLN A 22 1.00 -8.68 -19.54
C GLN A 22 2.45 -8.28 -19.86
N ILE A 23 3.39 -8.61 -18.97
CA ILE A 23 4.83 -8.39 -19.17
C ILE A 23 5.50 -9.62 -19.77
N ARG A 24 6.66 -9.44 -20.40
CA ARG A 24 7.40 -10.58 -20.96
C ARG A 24 7.89 -11.47 -19.81
N HIS A 25 7.89 -12.78 -20.04
CA HIS A 25 8.27 -13.74 -19.00
C HIS A 25 9.68 -13.53 -18.43
N HIS A 26 10.62 -13.03 -19.23
CA HIS A 26 11.96 -12.70 -18.73
C HIS A 26 11.97 -11.48 -17.80
N ASP A 27 11.16 -10.45 -18.08
CA ASP A 27 11.00 -9.29 -17.19
C ASP A 27 10.44 -9.75 -15.83
N ALA A 28 9.48 -10.68 -15.85
CA ALA A 28 8.94 -11.29 -14.65
C ALA A 28 9.98 -12.08 -13.84
N LEU A 29 10.90 -12.79 -14.51
CA LEU A 29 12.02 -13.49 -13.86
C LEU A 29 13.03 -12.52 -13.24
N ASP A 30 13.29 -11.39 -13.89
CA ASP A 30 14.19 -10.36 -13.37
C ASP A 30 13.61 -9.64 -12.14
N ILE A 31 12.29 -9.43 -12.10
CA ILE A 31 11.60 -8.90 -10.91
C ILE A 31 11.83 -9.82 -9.70
N ILE A 32 11.64 -11.13 -9.87
CA ILE A 32 11.88 -12.13 -8.81
C ILE A 32 13.33 -12.08 -8.35
N ALA A 33 14.27 -12.01 -9.30
CA ALA A 33 15.69 -11.97 -8.97
C ALA A 33 16.03 -10.76 -8.10
N ARG A 34 15.49 -9.58 -8.44
CA ARG A 34 15.71 -8.34 -7.68
C ARG A 34 15.12 -8.40 -6.28
N GLN A 35 13.94 -8.99 -6.13
CA GLN A 35 13.33 -9.21 -4.81
C GLN A 35 14.20 -10.11 -3.91
N LYS A 36 14.98 -11.01 -4.50
CA LYS A 36 15.96 -11.86 -3.80
C LYS A 36 17.37 -11.26 -3.76
N GLY A 37 17.52 -9.96 -4.03
CA GLY A 37 18.80 -9.24 -3.95
C GLY A 37 19.75 -9.48 -5.12
N HIS A 38 19.29 -10.06 -6.23
CA HIS A 38 20.08 -10.30 -7.44
C HIS A 38 19.70 -9.35 -8.58
N PRO A 39 20.65 -8.86 -9.39
CA PRO A 39 20.36 -7.82 -10.40
C PRO A 39 19.42 -8.28 -11.53
N HIS A 40 19.46 -9.57 -11.89
CA HIS A 40 18.64 -10.19 -12.94
C HIS A 40 18.66 -11.72 -12.78
N TRP A 41 17.75 -12.43 -13.47
CA TRP A 41 17.54 -13.88 -13.34
C TRP A 41 18.82 -14.69 -13.55
N LYS A 42 19.65 -14.32 -14.52
CA LYS A 42 20.94 -15.00 -14.77
C LYS A 42 21.92 -14.91 -13.58
N ALA A 43 21.88 -13.82 -12.81
CA ALA A 43 22.73 -13.65 -11.64
C ALA A 43 22.22 -14.51 -10.47
N LEU A 44 20.90 -14.60 -10.30
CA LEU A 44 20.26 -15.53 -9.36
C LEU A 44 20.60 -16.99 -9.70
N MET A 45 20.48 -17.40 -10.98
CA MET A 45 20.88 -18.74 -11.43
C MET A 45 22.35 -19.04 -11.11
N LYS A 46 23.25 -18.08 -11.34
CA LYS A 46 24.67 -18.24 -11.01
C LYS A 46 24.89 -18.37 -9.50
N ALA A 47 24.19 -17.56 -8.70
CA ALA A 47 24.26 -17.66 -7.24
C ALA A 47 23.72 -19.01 -6.75
N TRP A 48 22.62 -19.49 -7.35
CA TRP A 48 22.05 -20.80 -7.08
C TRP A 48 23.04 -21.93 -7.35
N ASP A 49 23.74 -21.89 -8.50
CA ASP A 49 24.80 -22.84 -8.84
C ASP A 49 25.98 -22.75 -7.86
N GLN A 50 26.21 -21.58 -7.25
CA GLN A 50 27.21 -21.34 -6.22
C GLN A 50 26.75 -21.71 -4.79
N GLY A 51 25.57 -22.32 -4.66
CA GLY A 51 25.05 -22.82 -3.38
C GLY A 51 24.18 -21.83 -2.62
N TRP A 52 23.88 -20.65 -3.18
CA TRP A 52 22.87 -19.77 -2.61
C TRP A 52 21.51 -20.48 -2.64
N ARG A 53 20.79 -20.41 -1.52
CA ARG A 53 19.41 -20.86 -1.39
C ARG A 53 18.61 -19.73 -0.73
N PRO A 54 17.33 -19.56 -1.08
CA PRO A 54 16.46 -18.64 -0.38
C PRO A 54 16.38 -19.01 1.10
N GLU A 55 16.18 -18.04 1.99
CA GLU A 55 15.96 -18.33 3.41
C GLU A 55 14.67 -19.18 3.60
N PRO A 56 14.53 -19.99 4.65
CA PRO A 56 13.33 -20.80 4.86
C PRO A 56 12.03 -19.98 4.97
N TRP A 57 12.13 -18.71 5.39
CA TRP A 57 11.02 -17.75 5.40
C TRP A 57 10.91 -16.91 4.10
N ASP A 58 11.86 -17.01 3.18
CA ASP A 58 11.74 -16.49 1.81
C ASP A 58 10.78 -17.31 0.95
N VAL A 59 10.36 -18.48 1.47
CA VAL A 59 9.34 -19.39 0.93
C VAL A 59 8.10 -19.34 1.83
N VAL A 60 7.52 -18.15 2.02
CA VAL A 60 6.20 -17.94 2.65
C VAL A 60 5.53 -16.81 1.84
N ASP A 61 4.34 -16.92 1.25
CA ASP A 61 3.31 -17.95 1.19
C ASP A 61 2.79 -17.98 -0.27
N ILE A 62 2.90 -19.15 -0.89
CA ILE A 62 2.64 -19.40 -2.33
C ILE A 62 1.12 -19.51 -2.61
N ASN A 63 0.28 -19.47 -1.57
CA ASN A 63 -1.18 -19.31 -1.65
C ASN A 63 -1.68 -17.96 -1.13
N GLU A 64 -0.86 -17.18 -0.43
CA GLU A 64 -1.17 -15.78 -0.08
C GLU A 64 -0.51 -14.78 -1.03
N SER A 65 -0.69 -14.99 -2.34
CA SER A 65 -1.28 -13.85 -3.06
C SER A 65 -2.72 -13.70 -2.56
N SER A 66 -2.89 -13.33 -1.29
CA SER A 66 -4.12 -12.73 -0.80
C SER A 66 -4.22 -11.28 -1.30
N ILE A 67 -3.65 -10.99 -2.48
CA ILE A 67 -4.47 -10.45 -3.57
C ILE A 67 -5.59 -11.47 -3.90
N ILE A 68 -6.48 -11.71 -2.93
CA ILE A 68 -7.89 -11.52 -3.25
C ILE A 68 -7.84 -10.16 -3.91
N GLU A 69 -8.03 -10.07 -5.23
CA GLU A 69 -8.29 -8.74 -5.82
C GLU A 69 -9.37 -8.19 -4.92
N SER A 70 -9.00 -7.25 -4.04
CA SER A 70 -10.00 -6.56 -3.27
C SER A 70 -10.90 -6.02 -4.37
N PRO A 71 -12.23 -6.18 -4.27
CA PRO A 71 -13.14 -5.53 -5.20
C PRO A 71 -12.92 -4.01 -5.26
N ILE A 72 -11.99 -3.47 -4.44
CA ILE A 72 -11.57 -2.10 -4.26
C ILE A 72 -10.14 -1.84 -4.83
N ARG A 73 -9.22 -2.82 -4.86
CA ARG A 73 -7.76 -2.58 -5.11
C ARG A 73 -7.23 -3.23 -6.38
N GLY A 74 -6.61 -2.43 -7.26
CA GLY A 74 -5.81 -2.88 -8.40
C GLY A 74 -4.99 -1.73 -8.99
N PHE A 75 -3.72 -1.98 -9.33
CA PHE A 75 -2.74 -0.96 -9.76
C PHE A 75 -3.19 -0.14 -11.01
N ASP A 76 -4.13 -0.68 -11.80
CA ASP A 76 -4.71 -0.06 -13.00
C ASP A 76 -6.26 -0.02 -12.98
N LYS A 77 -6.89 -0.33 -11.84
CA LYS A 77 -8.36 -0.42 -11.73
C LYS A 77 -8.89 0.74 -10.91
N VAL A 78 -9.35 1.79 -11.58
CA VAL A 78 -10.22 2.79 -10.93
C VAL A 78 -11.56 2.13 -10.66
N LYS A 79 -11.89 1.92 -9.39
CA LYS A 79 -13.26 1.51 -9.03
C LYS A 79 -14.09 2.78 -8.96
N THR A 80 -15.07 2.89 -9.85
CA THR A 80 -16.02 3.99 -9.84
C THR A 80 -17.41 3.48 -9.48
N THR A 81 -18.07 4.19 -8.58
CA THR A 81 -19.48 3.99 -8.21
C THR A 81 -20.20 5.33 -8.30
N GLU A 82 -21.45 5.29 -8.73
CA GLU A 82 -22.31 6.47 -8.84
C GLU A 82 -23.41 6.39 -7.79
N GLY A 83 -23.89 7.55 -7.34
CA GLY A 83 -25.01 7.63 -6.42
C GLY A 83 -25.65 9.00 -6.46
N GLU A 84 -26.61 9.21 -5.57
CA GLU A 84 -27.37 10.46 -5.47
C GLU A 84 -27.61 10.81 -4.00
N ILE A 85 -27.49 12.09 -3.67
CA ILE A 85 -27.82 12.64 -2.35
C ILE A 85 -28.76 13.82 -2.57
N ALA A 86 -29.96 13.77 -2.01
CA ALA A 86 -30.94 14.86 -2.11
C ALA A 86 -31.21 15.37 -3.54
N GLY A 87 -31.18 14.48 -4.55
CA GLY A 87 -31.35 14.85 -5.96
C GLY A 87 -30.07 15.28 -6.68
N GLU A 88 -28.94 15.42 -5.98
CA GLU A 88 -27.65 15.77 -6.56
C GLU A 88 -26.82 14.49 -6.80
N PRO A 89 -26.45 14.20 -8.06
CA PRO A 89 -25.64 13.04 -8.38
C PRO A 89 -24.19 13.23 -7.93
N TYR A 90 -23.56 12.12 -7.53
CA TYR A 90 -22.13 12.06 -7.23
C TYR A 90 -21.47 10.84 -7.86
N THR A 91 -20.16 10.95 -8.05
CA THR A 91 -19.25 9.88 -8.46
C THR A 91 -18.23 9.68 -7.35
N LEU A 92 -18.09 8.43 -6.89
CA LEU A 92 -17.07 7.99 -5.95
C LEU A 92 -16.07 7.09 -6.70
N SER A 93 -14.81 7.47 -6.69
CA SER A 93 -13.71 6.76 -7.33
C SER A 93 -12.63 6.40 -6.32
N VAL A 94 -12.12 5.17 -6.41
CA VAL A 94 -10.91 4.73 -5.73
C VAL A 94 -9.82 4.55 -6.77
N TYR A 95 -8.71 5.29 -6.64
CA TYR A 95 -7.54 5.20 -7.51
C TYR A 95 -6.26 5.36 -6.69
N PHE A 96 -5.19 4.62 -7.00
CA PHE A 96 -3.95 4.61 -6.20
C PHE A 96 -4.18 4.45 -4.69
N ASP A 97 -5.17 3.66 -4.31
CA ASP A 97 -5.61 3.47 -2.92
C ASP A 97 -6.10 4.76 -2.21
N GLU A 98 -6.42 5.81 -2.96
CA GLU A 98 -7.01 7.06 -2.46
C GLU A 98 -8.48 7.15 -2.86
N VAL A 99 -9.25 7.98 -2.14
CA VAL A 99 -10.68 8.18 -2.39
C VAL A 99 -10.92 9.57 -2.94
N LEU A 100 -11.65 9.64 -4.05
CA LEU A 100 -12.21 10.87 -4.60
C LEU A 100 -13.72 10.72 -4.70
N ILE A 101 -14.46 11.56 -3.99
CA ILE A 101 -15.90 11.74 -4.23
C ILE A 101 -16.12 13.11 -4.87
N SER A 102 -16.90 13.17 -5.94
CA SER A 102 -17.11 14.41 -6.68
C SER A 102 -18.53 14.50 -7.21
N GLY A 103 -18.99 15.72 -7.48
CA GLY A 103 -20.27 16.01 -8.09
C GLY A 103 -20.19 17.28 -8.91
N SER A 104 -21.35 17.82 -9.29
CA SER A 104 -21.40 19.03 -10.11
C SER A 104 -20.78 20.23 -9.37
N GLY A 105 -19.55 20.58 -9.76
CA GLY A 105 -18.84 21.75 -9.26
C GLY A 105 -18.19 21.58 -7.89
N TRP A 106 -17.95 20.36 -7.43
CA TRP A 106 -17.21 20.09 -6.20
C TRP A 106 -16.48 18.74 -6.22
N GLY A 107 -15.45 18.60 -5.40
CA GLY A 107 -14.68 17.37 -5.19
C GLY A 107 -14.14 17.30 -3.77
N ILE A 108 -14.04 16.09 -3.23
CA ILE A 108 -13.41 15.81 -1.93
C ILE A 108 -12.46 14.62 -2.12
N HIS A 109 -11.19 14.85 -1.82
CA HIS A 109 -10.13 13.84 -1.85
C HIS A 109 -9.74 13.44 -0.42
N LEU A 110 -9.53 12.14 -0.21
CA LEU A 110 -9.00 11.58 1.02
C LEU A 110 -7.80 10.68 0.71
N GLY A 111 -6.64 11.06 1.26
CA GLY A 111 -5.42 10.27 1.25
C GLY A 111 -5.43 9.08 2.20
N HIS A 112 -4.35 8.30 2.16
CA HIS A 112 -4.22 7.06 2.95
C HIS A 112 -4.16 7.34 4.45
N ALA A 113 -3.42 8.39 4.83
CA ALA A 113 -3.12 8.70 6.22
C ALA A 113 -4.38 9.15 6.98
N PRO A 114 -4.78 8.45 8.06
CA PRO A 114 -5.89 8.90 8.90
C PRO A 114 -5.70 10.30 9.52
N SER A 115 -4.45 10.74 9.70
CA SER A 115 -4.15 12.09 10.20
C SER A 115 -4.27 13.20 9.16
N GLU A 116 -4.34 12.85 7.88
CA GLU A 116 -4.42 13.82 6.80
C GLU A 116 -5.87 14.34 6.63
N PRO A 117 -6.09 15.66 6.64
CA PRO A 117 -7.43 16.20 6.43
C PRO A 117 -7.88 15.93 4.99
N ALA A 118 -9.19 15.84 4.80
CA ALA A 118 -9.77 15.78 3.46
C ALA A 118 -9.48 17.09 2.70
N GLU A 119 -9.07 16.96 1.44
CA GLU A 119 -8.91 18.10 0.53
C GLU A 119 -10.25 18.37 -0.16
N ILE A 120 -10.78 19.59 0.00
CA ILE A 120 -12.10 19.96 -0.50
C ILE A 120 -11.94 21.04 -1.57
N GLU A 121 -12.46 20.76 -2.75
CA GLU A 121 -12.43 21.65 -3.90
C GLU A 121 -13.85 22.05 -4.31
N THR A 122 -14.04 23.33 -4.63
CA THR A 122 -15.31 23.88 -5.09
C THR A 122 -15.09 24.76 -6.32
N TYR A 123 -15.97 24.63 -7.30
CA TYR A 123 -15.80 25.20 -8.64
C TYR A 123 -16.98 26.06 -9.09
N THR A 124 -18.16 25.84 -8.50
CA THR A 124 -19.40 26.56 -8.84
C THR A 124 -19.98 27.27 -7.61
N LYS A 125 -20.79 28.31 -7.86
CA LYS A 125 -21.61 28.97 -6.86
C LYS A 125 -23.06 29.12 -7.36
N PRO A 126 -24.08 28.84 -6.53
CA PRO A 126 -23.98 28.23 -5.19
C PRO A 126 -23.42 26.80 -5.25
N ASN A 127 -22.75 26.35 -4.19
CA ASN A 127 -22.18 25.01 -4.14
C ASN A 127 -23.02 24.08 -3.25
N PRO A 128 -23.34 22.85 -3.67
CA PRO A 128 -24.05 21.88 -2.82
C PRO A 128 -23.36 21.62 -1.47
N LEU A 129 -22.03 21.68 -1.40
CA LEU A 129 -21.28 21.48 -0.16
C LEU A 129 -21.47 22.62 0.86
N ASP A 130 -22.04 23.76 0.47
CA ASP A 130 -22.39 24.83 1.42
C ASP A 130 -23.57 24.42 2.34
N ASP A 131 -24.38 23.45 1.91
CA ASP A 131 -25.42 22.85 2.76
C ASP A 131 -24.81 21.81 3.71
N LYS A 132 -24.98 22.04 5.03
CA LYS A 132 -24.38 21.20 6.07
C LYS A 132 -24.92 19.77 6.07
N ALA A 133 -26.19 19.55 5.71
CA ALA A 133 -26.77 18.22 5.70
C ALA A 133 -26.24 17.42 4.51
N PHE A 134 -26.14 18.06 3.34
CA PHE A 134 -25.51 17.50 2.15
C PHE A 134 -24.04 17.15 2.41
N PHE A 135 -23.25 18.12 2.88
CA PHE A 135 -21.82 17.92 3.19
C PHE A 135 -21.60 16.76 4.17
N SER A 136 -22.43 16.66 5.22
CA SER A 136 -22.31 15.58 6.20
C SER A 136 -22.57 14.20 5.59
N GLN A 137 -23.53 14.09 4.65
CA GLN A 137 -23.81 12.82 3.97
C GLN A 137 -22.70 12.44 2.99
N VAL A 138 -22.20 13.41 2.21
CA VAL A 138 -21.05 13.20 1.30
C VAL A 138 -19.83 12.73 2.10
N MET A 139 -19.47 13.43 3.18
CA MET A 139 -18.32 13.09 4.01
C MET A 139 -18.44 11.71 4.62
N LYS A 140 -19.64 11.31 5.07
CA LYS A 140 -19.88 9.96 5.59
C LYS A 140 -19.54 8.89 4.54
N ILE A 141 -20.02 9.04 3.31
CA ILE A 141 -19.75 8.10 2.21
C ILE A 141 -18.26 8.07 1.89
N ALA A 142 -17.62 9.23 1.83
CA ALA A 142 -16.20 9.35 1.53
C ALA A 142 -15.31 8.68 2.60
N MET A 143 -15.64 8.89 3.87
CA MET A 143 -14.93 8.28 5.00
C MET A 143 -15.14 6.76 5.05
N GLU A 144 -16.36 6.27 4.85
CA GLU A 144 -16.63 4.83 4.79
C GLU A 144 -15.83 4.15 3.65
N ALA A 145 -15.72 4.82 2.49
CA ALA A 145 -14.90 4.34 1.40
C ALA A 145 -13.39 4.35 1.76
N ALA A 146 -12.91 5.43 2.38
CA ALA A 146 -11.50 5.56 2.78
C ALA A 146 -11.11 4.51 3.83
N ASP A 147 -12.00 4.23 4.78
CA ASP A 147 -11.80 3.18 5.78
C ASP A 147 -11.74 1.80 5.12
N GLY A 148 -12.62 1.51 4.15
CA GLY A 148 -12.55 0.27 3.37
C GLY A 148 -11.25 0.11 2.58
N VAL A 149 -10.67 1.21 2.08
CA VAL A 149 -9.36 1.18 1.41
C VAL A 149 -8.24 0.94 2.42
N ARG A 150 -8.24 1.63 3.55
CA ARG A 150 -7.25 1.45 4.64
C ARG A 150 -7.28 0.03 5.18
N GLU A 151 -8.44 -0.56 5.37
CA GLU A 151 -8.60 -1.96 5.77
C GLU A 151 -7.98 -2.92 4.73
N ALA A 152 -8.18 -2.63 3.44
CA ALA A 152 -7.57 -3.43 2.37
C ALA A 152 -6.03 -3.33 2.38
N ILE A 153 -5.48 -2.11 2.52
CA ILE A 153 -4.03 -1.91 2.66
C ILE A 153 -3.50 -2.64 3.90
N ALA A 154 -4.17 -2.49 5.05
CA ALA A 154 -3.78 -3.11 6.31
C ALA A 154 -3.73 -4.63 6.21
N LYS A 155 -4.70 -5.22 5.50
CA LYS A 155 -4.71 -6.66 5.21
C LYS A 155 -3.52 -7.08 4.33
N ASP A 156 -3.22 -6.31 3.29
CA ASP A 156 -2.11 -6.60 2.38
C ASP A 156 -0.74 -6.47 3.05
N TRP A 157 -0.58 -5.51 3.97
CA TRP A 157 0.66 -5.34 4.75
C TRP A 157 0.80 -6.32 5.90
N GLY A 158 -0.31 -6.89 6.35
CA GLY A 158 -0.38 -7.93 7.36
C GLY A 158 -0.17 -7.45 8.81
N PRO A 159 -0.45 -8.31 9.81
CA PRO A 159 -0.47 -7.93 11.21
C PRO A 159 0.87 -7.40 11.73
N ALA A 160 2.00 -7.96 11.27
CA ALA A 160 3.32 -7.52 11.72
C ALA A 160 3.61 -6.04 11.40
N SER A 161 2.96 -5.48 10.37
CA SER A 161 3.11 -4.08 9.98
C SER A 161 2.07 -3.18 10.63
N MET A 162 0.93 -3.74 11.03
CA MET A 162 -0.25 -2.99 11.50
C MET A 162 -0.50 -3.12 13.00
N GLN A 163 0.21 -4.02 13.69
CA GLN A 163 0.04 -4.28 15.11
C GLN A 163 1.42 -4.39 15.75
N PRO A 164 1.79 -3.45 16.63
CA PRO A 164 3.00 -3.57 17.42
C PRO A 164 2.98 -4.84 18.28
N ASP A 165 4.13 -5.51 18.36
CA ASP A 165 4.29 -6.61 19.30
C ASP A 165 4.40 -6.10 20.76
N LYS A 166 4.63 -7.03 21.69
CA LYS A 166 4.77 -6.74 23.12
C LYS A 166 5.90 -5.75 23.45
N ASP A 167 6.91 -5.65 22.59
CA ASP A 167 8.07 -4.77 22.75
C ASP A 167 7.89 -3.46 21.96
N GLY A 168 6.71 -3.26 21.34
CA GLY A 168 6.37 -2.10 20.54
C GLY A 168 6.91 -2.14 19.12
N CYS A 169 7.50 -3.26 18.70
CA CYS A 169 8.08 -3.41 17.37
C CYS A 169 7.00 -3.65 16.31
N VAL A 170 7.18 -3.02 15.16
CA VAL A 170 6.41 -3.29 13.93
C VAL A 170 7.38 -3.55 12.78
N LYS A 171 6.89 -4.22 11.72
CA LYS A 171 7.61 -4.48 10.49
C LYS A 171 7.28 -3.42 9.43
N HIS A 172 8.28 -2.83 8.79
CA HIS A 172 8.07 -1.89 7.70
C HIS A 172 7.35 -2.58 6.53
N PRO A 173 6.21 -2.05 6.05
CA PRO A 173 5.39 -2.73 5.05
C PRO A 173 6.11 -2.83 3.70
N LEU A 174 6.94 -1.84 3.35
CA LEU A 174 7.68 -1.81 2.08
C LEU A 174 9.05 -2.50 2.11
N PHE A 175 9.76 -2.46 3.24
CA PHE A 175 11.18 -2.83 3.32
C PHE A 175 11.46 -3.97 4.30
N GLY A 176 10.48 -4.35 5.11
CA GLY A 176 10.56 -5.50 6.01
C GLY A 176 11.42 -5.32 7.27
N GLY A 177 12.09 -4.19 7.48
CA GLY A 177 12.83 -3.92 8.72
C GLY A 177 11.90 -3.94 9.95
N VAL A 178 12.39 -4.37 11.10
CA VAL A 178 11.61 -4.44 12.35
C VAL A 178 12.21 -3.49 13.38
N SER A 179 11.38 -2.64 13.96
CA SER A 179 11.83 -1.66 14.97
C SER A 179 10.66 -1.17 15.82
N ALA A 180 10.96 -0.81 17.06
CA ALA A 180 10.05 -0.09 17.95
C ALA A 180 10.03 1.42 17.69
N GLU A 181 11.08 1.95 17.04
CA GLU A 181 11.25 3.36 16.72
C GLU A 181 11.48 3.58 15.23
N TRP A 182 10.86 4.62 14.70
CA TRP A 182 10.86 4.98 13.29
C TRP A 182 11.15 6.46 13.11
N PHE A 183 11.93 6.79 12.09
CA PHE A 183 12.45 8.13 11.83
C PHE A 183 11.99 8.59 10.46
N CYS A 184 11.42 9.79 10.42
CA CYS A 184 11.06 10.44 9.17
C CYS A 184 12.25 11.19 8.58
N MET A 185 12.59 10.89 7.34
CA MET A 185 13.70 11.54 6.62
C MET A 185 13.47 13.03 6.36
N HIS A 186 12.21 13.46 6.26
CA HIS A 186 11.86 14.85 5.91
C HIS A 186 11.90 15.82 7.09
N CYS A 187 11.43 15.38 8.26
CA CYS A 187 11.23 16.27 9.40
C CYS A 187 11.94 15.80 10.68
N ASP A 188 12.75 14.75 10.57
CA ASP A 188 13.54 14.17 11.65
C ASP A 188 12.74 13.68 12.86
N ALA A 189 11.41 13.63 12.75
CA ALA A 189 10.55 13.17 13.82
C ALA A 189 10.78 11.69 14.08
N ARG A 190 10.87 11.36 15.37
CA ARG A 190 10.84 9.99 15.86
C ARG A 190 9.41 9.62 16.22
N SER A 191 8.95 8.46 15.77
CA SER A 191 7.64 7.91 16.06
C SER A 191 7.76 6.48 16.57
N THR A 192 6.80 6.05 17.39
CA THR A 192 6.72 4.65 17.85
C THR A 192 6.12 3.76 16.76
N GLY A 193 6.32 2.44 16.87
CA GLY A 193 5.66 1.47 16.01
C GLY A 193 4.12 1.61 16.02
N ALA A 194 3.53 1.89 17.17
CA ALA A 194 2.09 2.15 17.31
C ALA A 194 1.63 3.37 16.52
N GLN A 195 2.39 4.47 16.57
CA GLN A 195 2.08 5.68 15.79
C GLN A 195 2.19 5.42 14.29
N MET A 196 3.16 4.60 13.84
CA MET A 196 3.31 4.24 12.43
C MET A 196 2.16 3.37 11.95
N ALA A 197 1.85 2.30 12.67
CA ALA A 197 0.76 1.41 12.33
C ALA A 197 -0.59 2.14 12.31
N ALA A 198 -0.87 2.99 13.31
CA ALA A 198 -2.12 3.74 13.39
C ALA A 198 -2.30 4.77 12.28
N ASN A 199 -1.21 5.27 11.69
CA ASN A 199 -1.25 6.30 10.66
C ASN A 199 -0.88 5.80 9.25
N MET A 200 -1.10 4.51 8.98
CA MET A 200 -0.80 3.91 7.67
C MET A 200 0.64 4.18 7.22
N TRP A 201 1.59 4.13 8.17
CA TRP A 201 3.02 4.40 7.97
C TRP A 201 3.37 5.78 7.41
N HIS A 202 2.44 6.74 7.47
CA HIS A 202 2.74 8.15 7.19
C HIS A 202 3.28 8.83 8.45
N CYS A 203 4.24 9.73 8.28
CA CYS A 203 4.78 10.51 9.39
C CYS A 203 3.67 11.34 10.08
N PRO A 204 3.40 11.17 11.39
CA PRO A 204 2.34 11.89 12.09
C PRO A 204 2.58 13.40 12.20
N LYS A 205 3.79 13.87 11.87
CA LYS A 205 4.16 15.29 11.95
C LYS A 205 4.06 16.01 10.61
N CYS A 206 4.43 15.36 9.51
CA CYS A 206 4.54 16.02 8.20
C CYS A 206 3.91 15.22 7.04
N ASN A 207 3.20 14.13 7.34
CA ASN A 207 2.56 13.23 6.38
C ASN A 207 3.50 12.64 5.32
N ALA A 208 4.82 12.63 5.57
CA ALA A 208 5.75 11.93 4.69
C ALA A 208 5.32 10.47 4.53
N THR A 209 5.35 9.99 3.29
CA THR A 209 4.84 8.66 2.93
C THR A 209 5.74 7.54 3.48
N PRO A 210 5.26 6.28 3.52
CA PRO A 210 6.01 5.17 4.08
C PRO A 210 7.40 4.95 3.46
N ILE A 211 7.64 5.39 2.22
CA ILE A 211 8.95 5.24 1.57
C ILE A 211 10.07 6.01 2.29
N ASP A 212 9.70 7.04 3.06
CA ASP A 212 10.62 7.96 3.73
C ASP A 212 10.73 7.72 5.25
N ILE A 213 10.23 6.57 5.71
CA ILE A 213 10.24 6.16 7.11
C ILE A 213 11.26 5.04 7.31
N PHE A 214 12.19 5.23 8.25
CA PHE A 214 13.32 4.31 8.44
C PHE A 214 13.52 3.94 9.89
N ALA A 215 14.05 2.74 10.14
CA ALA A 215 14.37 2.28 11.50
C ALA A 215 15.59 3.02 12.12
N ALA A 216 16.37 3.72 11.30
CA ALA A 216 17.52 4.51 11.75
C ALA A 216 17.66 5.80 10.91
N SER A 217 18.13 6.87 11.53
CA SER A 217 18.36 8.17 10.88
C SER A 217 19.72 8.26 10.19
N PHE A 218 20.00 7.36 9.23
CA PHE A 218 21.32 7.26 8.58
C PHE A 218 21.76 8.53 7.86
N TRP A 219 20.83 9.37 7.40
CA TRP A 219 21.11 10.67 6.77
C TRP A 219 21.73 11.71 7.70
N LYS A 220 21.69 11.48 9.02
CA LYS A 220 22.31 12.36 10.02
C LYS A 220 23.75 12.00 10.35
N ALA A 221 24.23 10.84 9.91
CA ALA A 221 25.63 10.47 10.08
C ALA A 221 26.46 11.19 9.02
N GLY A 222 26.82 12.45 9.31
CA GLY A 222 27.70 13.32 8.54
C GLY A 222 28.68 14.03 9.45
#